data_AF-A0A852JYU9-F1
#
_entry.id   AF-A0A852JYU9-F1
#
_cell.length_a   1.000
_cell.length_b   1.000
_cell.length_c   1.000
_cell.angle_alpha   90.00
_cell.angle_beta   90.00
_cell.angle_gamma   90.00
#
_symmetry.space_group_name_H-M   'P 1'
#
loop_
_entity.id
_entity.type
_entity.pdbx_description
1 polymer ?
#
loop_
_entity_poly.entity_id
_entity_poly.type
_entity_poly.pdbx_seq_one_letter_code
_entity_poly.pdbx_strand_id
1 'polypeptide(L)'
;VYFAGVMVRLMLTLTPVVCMLSAIAFSNVFERYLGDDMKRENPPIEDSSDEDDKRNPGNLYDKAGKVRKHVSEQEKTEEGLGPNIKNIVTMLMLMLLMMFAVHCTWVTSNAYSSPSVVLASYNHDGTRNILDDFREAYYWLRQNTDEHARVMSWWDYGYQIAGMANRTTLVDNNTWNNSHIALVGKAMSSNESAAYEIMRSLDVDYVLIIFGGVIGYSGDDINKFLWMVRIAEGEHPKDIRESDYFTPQGEFRVDKAGSPTLLNCLMYKMSYYRFGEMQLDFRTPPGFDRTRNAEIGNKDIKFKHLEEAFTSEHWLVRIYKVKQLDNRETLDHKPRVTNIVPKQKYLSKKTSKRKRGYIKNKLILKKGKRPNRKTV
;
A
#
# COMPACT_ATOMS: atom_id res chain seq x y z
N VAL A 1 -4.14 17.27 -23.14
CA VAL A 1 -4.68 15.93 -23.51
C VAL A 1 -3.56 14.93 -23.73
N TYR A 2 -2.58 15.19 -24.62
CA TYR A 2 -1.45 14.28 -24.90
C TYR A 2 -0.78 13.70 -23.64
N PHE A 3 -0.29 14.54 -22.73
CA PHE A 3 0.38 14.09 -21.51
C PHE A 3 -0.52 13.27 -20.57
N ALA A 4 -1.80 13.64 -20.45
CA ALA A 4 -2.75 12.89 -19.62
C ALA A 4 -3.14 11.54 -20.23
N GLY A 5 -3.05 11.39 -21.56
CA GLY A 5 -3.26 10.11 -22.24
C GLY A 5 -2.12 9.11 -22.02
N VAL A 6 -0.93 9.60 -21.66
CA VAL A 6 0.24 8.76 -21.37
C VAL A 6 0.36 8.42 -19.88
N MET A 7 -0.04 9.33 -18.98
CA MET A 7 0.18 9.19 -17.54
C MET A 7 -1.03 9.63 -16.72
N VAL A 8 -1.62 8.68 -15.99
CA VAL A 8 -2.83 8.89 -15.16
C VAL A 8 -2.65 10.03 -14.15
N ARG A 9 -1.48 10.14 -13.50
CA ARG A 9 -1.22 11.20 -12.53
C ARG A 9 -1.25 12.61 -13.14
N LEU A 10 -0.97 12.76 -14.44
CA LEU A 10 -1.06 14.04 -15.14
C LEU A 10 -2.49 14.44 -15.50
N MET A 11 -3.47 13.55 -15.32
CA MET A 11 -4.89 13.87 -15.49
C MET A 11 -5.32 15.05 -14.60
N LEU A 12 -4.73 15.17 -13.39
CA LEU A 12 -4.97 16.31 -12.50
C LEU A 12 -4.64 17.65 -13.15
N THR A 13 -3.58 17.72 -13.95
CA THR A 13 -3.17 18.96 -14.65
C THR A 13 -4.04 19.29 -15.86
N LEU A 14 -4.74 18.28 -16.39
CA LEU A 14 -5.68 18.44 -17.50
C LEU A 14 -7.03 19.01 -17.03
N THR A 15 -7.48 18.68 -15.83
CA THR A 15 -8.81 19.05 -15.31
C THR A 15 -9.12 20.55 -15.43
N PRO A 16 -8.24 21.50 -15.05
CA PRO A 16 -8.56 22.93 -15.12
C PRO A 16 -8.90 23.43 -16.53
N VAL A 17 -8.10 23.06 -17.54
CA VAL A 17 -8.35 23.49 -18.92
C VAL A 17 -9.61 22.86 -19.51
N VAL A 18 -9.95 21.63 -19.11
CA VAL A 18 -11.21 20.99 -19.50
C VAL A 18 -12.40 21.75 -18.93
N CYS A 19 -12.34 22.15 -17.66
CA CYS A 19 -13.39 23.00 -17.06
C CYS A 19 -13.53 24.34 -17.78
N MET A 20 -12.43 25.01 -18.12
CA MET A 20 -12.46 26.30 -18.82
C MET A 20 -13.07 26.19 -20.22
N LEU A 21 -12.60 25.24 -21.04
CA LEU A 21 -13.10 25.06 -22.40
C LEU A 21 -14.55 24.57 -22.41
N SER A 22 -14.92 23.69 -21.48
CA SER A 22 -16.30 23.26 -21.31
C SER A 22 -17.20 24.43 -20.89
N ALA A 23 -16.76 25.27 -19.94
CA ALA A 23 -17.51 26.47 -19.54
C ALA A 23 -17.70 27.44 -20.70
N ILE A 24 -16.68 27.68 -21.53
CA ILE A 24 -16.81 28.52 -22.73
C ILE A 24 -17.84 27.93 -23.70
N ALA A 25 -17.82 26.61 -23.92
CA ALA A 25 -18.77 25.94 -24.81
C ALA A 25 -20.21 26.04 -24.27
N PHE A 26 -20.44 25.74 -22.99
CA PHE A 26 -21.76 25.90 -22.36
C PHE A 26 -22.22 27.36 -22.35
N SER A 27 -21.33 28.31 -22.07
CA SER A 27 -21.64 29.75 -22.10
C SER A 27 -22.09 30.20 -23.49
N ASN A 28 -21.39 29.79 -24.55
CA ASN A 28 -21.76 30.14 -25.93
C ASN A 28 -23.14 29.57 -26.31
N VAL A 29 -23.48 28.38 -25.81
CA VAL A 29 -24.82 27.79 -26.01
C VAL A 29 -25.86 28.60 -25.24
N PHE A 30 -25.62 28.91 -23.96
CA PHE A 30 -26.57 29.71 -23.18
C PHE A 30 -26.74 31.13 -23.74
N GLU A 31 -25.69 31.79 -24.21
CA GLU A 31 -25.79 33.13 -24.82
C GLU A 31 -26.71 33.14 -26.04
N ARG A 32 -26.59 32.13 -26.92
CA ARG A 32 -27.36 32.04 -28.17
C ARG A 32 -28.83 31.64 -27.96
N TYR A 33 -29.11 30.81 -26.96
CA TYR A 33 -30.46 30.26 -26.75
C TYR A 33 -31.24 30.94 -25.61
N LEU A 34 -30.57 31.58 -24.65
CA LEU A 34 -31.18 32.30 -23.51
C LEU A 34 -31.18 33.83 -23.71
N GLY A 35 -30.22 34.38 -24.45
CA GLY A 35 -30.00 35.84 -24.58
C GLY A 35 -31.05 36.60 -25.40
N ASP A 36 -31.85 35.92 -26.22
CA ASP A 36 -32.89 36.55 -27.04
C ASP A 36 -34.14 36.95 -26.25
N ASP A 37 -34.42 36.30 -25.12
CA ASP A 37 -35.59 36.62 -24.29
C ASP A 37 -35.33 37.86 -23.42
N MET A 38 -34.09 38.08 -22.95
CA MET A 38 -33.71 39.30 -22.21
C MET A 38 -33.68 40.57 -23.07
N LYS A 39 -33.44 40.45 -24.39
CA LYS A 39 -33.50 41.60 -25.31
C LYS A 39 -34.92 42.02 -25.66
N ARG A 40 -35.92 41.15 -25.45
CA ARG A 40 -37.34 41.45 -25.70
C ARG A 40 -38.01 42.19 -24.54
N GLU A 41 -37.46 42.14 -23.34
CA GLU A 41 -38.03 42.80 -22.14
C GLU A 41 -37.65 44.29 -22.02
N ASN A 42 -36.70 44.80 -22.81
CA ASN A 42 -36.35 46.23 -22.83
C ASN A 42 -36.93 46.91 -24.09
N PRO A 43 -38.10 47.57 -24.02
CA PRO A 43 -38.56 48.40 -25.13
C PRO A 43 -37.63 49.61 -25.29
N PRO A 44 -37.32 50.06 -26.52
CA PRO A 44 -36.62 51.32 -26.72
C PRO A 44 -37.52 52.48 -26.28
N ILE A 45 -36.97 53.36 -25.44
CA ILE A 45 -37.56 54.65 -25.10
C ILE A 45 -37.57 55.49 -26.39
N GLU A 46 -38.74 55.66 -27.00
CA GLU A 46 -38.95 56.67 -28.03
C GLU A 46 -38.94 58.05 -27.35
N ASP A 47 -37.80 58.75 -27.44
CA ASP A 47 -37.73 60.18 -27.13
C ASP A 47 -38.59 60.95 -28.13
N SER A 48 -39.79 61.33 -27.71
CA SER A 48 -40.61 62.33 -28.38
C SER A 48 -40.00 63.72 -28.16
N SER A 49 -39.32 64.27 -29.16
CA SER A 49 -38.89 65.66 -29.16
C SER A 49 -39.45 66.39 -30.38
N ASP A 50 -40.61 67.03 -30.21
CA ASP A 50 -41.08 68.10 -31.08
C ASP A 50 -41.46 69.29 -30.19
N GLU A 51 -40.50 70.20 -29.96
CA GLU A 51 -40.80 71.59 -29.62
C GLU A 51 -40.27 72.50 -30.73
N ASP A 52 -41.16 73.37 -31.16
CA ASP A 52 -40.99 74.42 -32.15
C ASP A 52 -39.84 75.40 -31.84
N ASP A 53 -39.23 75.94 -32.91
CA ASP A 53 -39.29 77.38 -33.26
C ASP A 53 -37.95 78.01 -33.76
N LYS A 54 -38.11 78.82 -34.82
CA LYS A 54 -37.27 79.92 -35.37
C LYS A 54 -36.05 79.67 -36.29
N ARG A 55 -36.36 79.73 -37.60
CA ARG A 55 -35.89 80.70 -38.62
C ARG A 55 -34.49 81.35 -38.45
N ASN A 56 -33.55 81.03 -39.35
CA ASN A 56 -33.09 81.97 -40.40
C ASN A 56 -32.22 81.27 -41.48
N PRO A 57 -32.25 81.72 -42.76
CA PRO A 57 -31.63 81.04 -43.89
C PRO A 57 -30.26 81.63 -44.26
N GLY A 58 -29.40 80.81 -44.87
CA GLY A 58 -28.24 81.31 -45.62
C GLY A 58 -26.95 80.55 -45.34
N ASN A 59 -26.67 79.53 -46.15
CA ASN A 59 -25.48 79.55 -46.99
C ASN A 59 -25.51 78.37 -47.97
N LEU A 60 -25.44 78.76 -49.24
CA LEU A 60 -25.58 77.96 -50.44
C LEU A 60 -24.17 77.61 -50.93
N TYR A 61 -23.72 76.37 -50.75
CA TYR A 61 -22.70 75.77 -51.62
C TYR A 61 -22.95 74.28 -51.77
N ASP A 62 -23.06 73.89 -53.04
CA ASP A 62 -23.44 72.58 -53.54
C ASP A 62 -22.34 71.51 -53.41
N LYS A 63 -22.82 70.27 -53.19
CA LYS A 63 -22.33 68.96 -53.69
C LYS A 63 -20.87 68.85 -54.15
N ALA A 64 -20.16 67.85 -53.62
CA ALA A 64 -19.99 66.54 -54.29
C ALA A 64 -18.91 65.69 -53.59
N GLY A 65 -19.20 64.39 -53.38
CA GLY A 65 -18.19 63.42 -52.94
C GLY A 65 -18.70 62.32 -52.01
N LYS A 66 -19.74 61.59 -52.42
CA LYS A 66 -20.16 60.35 -51.75
C LYS A 66 -19.01 59.33 -51.80
N VAL A 67 -18.33 59.12 -50.68
CA VAL A 67 -17.61 57.86 -50.44
C VAL A 67 -18.66 56.86 -49.98
N ARG A 68 -18.92 55.84 -50.82
CA ARG A 68 -19.74 54.68 -50.45
C ARG A 68 -19.14 54.04 -49.20
N LYS A 69 -19.74 54.30 -48.05
CA LYS A 69 -19.58 53.46 -46.87
C LYS A 69 -20.15 52.10 -47.28
N HIS A 70 -19.29 51.09 -47.27
CA HIS A 70 -19.67 49.70 -47.42
C HIS A 70 -20.74 49.43 -46.36
N VAL A 71 -22.00 49.40 -46.78
CA VAL A 71 -23.08 48.82 -45.97
C VAL A 71 -22.65 47.38 -45.83
N SER A 72 -22.16 47.02 -44.65
CA SER A 72 -22.04 45.64 -44.22
C SER A 72 -23.39 45.02 -44.49
N GLU A 73 -23.39 44.19 -45.52
CA GLU A 73 -24.48 43.32 -45.91
C GLU A 73 -25.06 42.73 -44.63
N GLN A 74 -26.35 42.97 -44.49
CA GLN A 74 -27.22 42.58 -43.40
C GLN A 74 -26.67 41.37 -42.63
N GLU A 75 -26.52 41.53 -41.32
CA GLU A 75 -26.69 40.42 -40.39
C GLU A 75 -27.88 39.61 -40.91
N LYS A 76 -27.59 38.42 -41.44
CA LYS A 76 -28.62 37.41 -41.61
C LYS A 76 -29.13 37.18 -40.20
N THR A 77 -30.28 37.78 -39.90
CA THR A 77 -31.24 37.25 -38.94
C THR A 77 -31.37 35.79 -39.28
N GLU A 78 -30.60 34.96 -38.56
CA GLU A 78 -30.84 33.54 -38.56
C GLU A 78 -32.29 33.34 -38.16
N GLU A 79 -32.99 32.62 -39.02
CA GLU A 79 -34.35 32.17 -38.82
C GLU A 79 -34.50 31.75 -37.36
N GLY A 80 -35.26 32.53 -36.60
CA GLY A 80 -35.44 32.31 -35.18
C GLY A 80 -35.98 30.91 -34.97
N LEU A 81 -35.12 29.99 -34.51
CA LEU A 81 -35.53 28.71 -33.98
C LEU A 81 -36.71 28.99 -33.03
N GLY A 82 -37.85 28.37 -33.32
CA GLY A 82 -39.10 28.68 -32.61
C GLY A 82 -38.89 28.65 -31.09
N PRO A 83 -39.62 29.47 -30.30
CA PRO A 83 -39.44 29.60 -28.85
C PRO A 83 -39.37 28.25 -28.10
N ASN A 84 -40.10 27.26 -28.61
CA ASN A 84 -40.11 25.88 -28.10
C ASN A 84 -38.74 25.19 -28.21
N ILE A 85 -37.99 25.41 -29.29
CA ILE A 85 -36.67 24.79 -29.50
C ILE A 85 -35.64 25.40 -28.55
N LYS A 86 -35.69 26.72 -28.33
CA LYS A 86 -34.81 27.41 -27.36
C LYS A 86 -35.02 26.90 -25.94
N ASN A 87 -36.28 26.74 -25.54
CA ASN A 87 -36.63 26.18 -24.24
C ASN A 87 -36.18 24.72 -24.09
N ILE A 88 -36.35 23.89 -25.12
CA ILE A 88 -35.88 22.50 -25.11
C ILE A 88 -34.35 22.43 -24.97
N VAL A 89 -33.61 23.22 -25.75
CA VAL A 89 -32.14 23.24 -25.69
C VAL A 89 -31.65 23.71 -24.32
N THR A 90 -32.26 24.76 -23.77
CA THR A 90 -31.92 25.27 -22.43
C THR A 90 -32.18 24.24 -21.35
N MET A 91 -33.35 23.59 -21.37
CA MET A 91 -33.69 22.53 -20.42
C MET A 91 -32.77 21.32 -20.55
N LEU A 92 -32.38 20.94 -21.77
CA LEU A 92 -31.42 19.86 -22.01
C LEU A 92 -30.05 20.19 -21.42
N MET A 93 -29.54 21.41 -21.64
CA MET A 93 -28.26 21.84 -21.06
C MET A 93 -28.31 21.86 -19.53
N LEU A 94 -29.43 22.33 -18.94
CA LEU A 94 -29.62 22.31 -17.49
C LEU A 94 -29.66 20.88 -16.94
N MET A 95 -30.34 19.96 -17.62
CA MET A 95 -30.37 18.55 -17.24
C MET A 95 -28.97 17.92 -17.26
N LEU A 96 -28.13 18.25 -18.25
CA LEU A 96 -26.74 17.79 -18.29
C LEU A 96 -25.91 18.31 -17.11
N LEU A 97 -26.08 19.58 -16.71
CA LEU A 97 -25.40 20.14 -15.54
C LEU A 97 -25.87 19.47 -14.24
N MET A 98 -27.17 19.17 -14.11
CA MET A 98 -27.70 18.44 -12.97
C MET A 98 -27.14 17.01 -12.91
N MET A 99 -27.11 16.30 -14.05
CA MET A 99 -26.50 14.97 -14.14
C MET A 99 -25.01 15.00 -13.80
N PHE A 100 -24.29 16.03 -14.23
CA PHE A 100 -22.88 16.23 -13.87
C PHE A 100 -22.69 16.39 -12.36
N ALA A 101 -23.50 17.21 -11.69
CA ALA A 101 -23.44 17.40 -10.24
C ALA A 101 -23.70 16.10 -9.46
N VAL A 102 -24.72 15.33 -9.87
CA VAL A 102 -25.04 14.02 -9.27
C VAL A 102 -23.90 13.02 -9.49
N HIS A 103 -23.36 12.97 -10.71
CA HIS A 103 -22.24 12.10 -11.05
C HIS A 103 -20.99 12.44 -10.22
N CYS A 104 -20.59 13.71 -10.15
CA CYS A 104 -19.43 14.14 -9.35
C CYS A 104 -19.60 13.80 -7.87
N THR A 105 -20.79 14.00 -7.31
CA THR A 105 -21.10 13.67 -5.91
C THR A 105 -20.98 12.17 -5.67
N TRP A 106 -21.57 11.34 -6.54
CA TRP A 106 -21.53 9.89 -6.42
C TRP A 106 -20.11 9.33 -6.58
N VAL A 107 -19.34 9.81 -7.55
CA VAL A 107 -17.95 9.38 -7.78
C VAL A 107 -17.07 9.77 -6.59
N THR A 108 -17.21 11.00 -6.08
CA THR A 108 -16.43 11.46 -4.93
C THR A 108 -16.72 10.61 -3.70
N SER A 109 -17.99 10.33 -3.42
CA SER A 109 -18.44 9.57 -2.25
C SER A 109 -18.07 8.09 -2.28
N ASN A 110 -17.97 7.47 -3.46
CA ASN A 110 -17.76 6.02 -3.56
C ASN A 110 -16.34 5.63 -3.95
N ALA A 111 -15.64 6.45 -4.74
CA ALA A 111 -14.32 6.09 -5.29
C ALA A 111 -13.16 6.80 -4.58
N TYR A 112 -13.28 8.11 -4.33
CA TYR A 112 -12.14 8.92 -3.87
C TYR A 112 -12.10 9.14 -2.35
N SER A 113 -13.24 9.06 -1.66
CA SER A 113 -13.31 9.21 -0.20
C SER A 113 -13.06 7.90 0.56
N SER A 114 -11.87 7.31 0.39
CA SER A 114 -11.46 6.09 1.11
C SER A 114 -10.08 6.27 1.77
N PRO A 115 -9.97 6.24 3.12
CA PRO A 115 -8.69 6.35 3.80
C PRO A 115 -7.85 5.08 3.62
N SER A 116 -6.54 5.24 3.40
CA SER A 116 -5.62 4.09 3.24
C SER A 116 -4.95 3.63 4.55
N VAL A 117 -5.07 4.41 5.63
CA VAL A 117 -4.52 4.07 6.96
C VAL A 117 -5.45 3.13 7.73
N VAL A 118 -6.76 3.33 7.55
CA VAL A 118 -7.81 2.62 8.27
C VAL A 118 -8.62 1.86 7.24
N LEU A 119 -8.64 0.54 7.33
CA LEU A 119 -9.35 -0.29 6.37
C LEU A 119 -10.78 -0.50 6.83
N ALA A 120 -11.74 -0.31 5.93
CA ALA A 120 -13.15 -0.60 6.20
C ALA A 120 -13.53 -1.93 5.55
N SER A 121 -14.04 -2.85 6.35
CA SER A 121 -14.69 -4.07 5.89
C SER A 121 -16.18 -3.98 6.16
N TYR A 122 -17.01 -4.47 5.23
CA TYR A 122 -18.46 -4.48 5.37
C TYR A 122 -18.93 -5.92 5.49
N ASN A 123 -19.66 -6.20 6.57
CA ASN A 123 -20.29 -7.51 6.74
C ASN A 123 -21.51 -7.64 5.82
N HIS A 124 -22.00 -8.87 5.65
CA HIS A 124 -23.20 -9.14 4.86
C HIS A 124 -24.43 -8.35 5.37
N ASP A 125 -24.48 -8.06 6.67
CA ASP A 125 -25.58 -7.32 7.29
C ASP A 125 -25.49 -5.79 7.09
N GLY A 126 -24.48 -5.31 6.34
CA GLY A 126 -24.22 -3.88 6.11
C GLY A 126 -23.51 -3.17 7.26
N THR A 127 -23.20 -3.88 8.35
CA THR A 127 -22.39 -3.34 9.45
C THR A 127 -20.96 -3.09 9.00
N ARG A 128 -20.43 -1.92 9.34
CA ARG A 128 -19.06 -1.50 9.00
C ARG A 128 -18.11 -1.86 10.13
N ASN A 129 -17.19 -2.76 9.85
CA ASN A 129 -16.06 -3.08 10.71
C ASN A 129 -14.84 -2.29 10.28
N ILE A 130 -14.14 -1.70 11.24
CA ILE A 130 -12.97 -0.87 11.00
C ILE A 130 -11.75 -1.64 11.49
N LEU A 131 -10.83 -1.94 10.58
CA LEU A 131 -9.55 -2.59 10.87
C LEU A 131 -8.49 -1.51 10.97
N ASP A 132 -7.85 -1.43 12.12
CA ASP A 132 -6.92 -0.35 12.48
C ASP A 132 -5.51 -0.85 12.83
N ASP A 133 -5.13 -1.99 12.25
CA ASP A 133 -3.88 -2.68 12.53
C ASP A 133 -2.62 -1.82 12.27
N PHE A 134 -2.67 -0.92 11.28
CA PHE A 134 -1.55 -0.03 10.98
C PHE A 134 -1.23 0.90 12.15
N ARG A 135 -2.25 1.59 12.68
CA ARG A 135 -2.05 2.52 13.81
C ARG A 135 -1.69 1.76 15.07
N GLU A 136 -2.30 0.61 15.31
CA GLU A 136 -1.93 -0.29 16.42
C GLU A 136 -0.44 -0.63 16.40
N ALA A 137 0.05 -1.14 15.27
CA ALA A 137 1.44 -1.56 15.12
C ALA A 137 2.42 -0.38 15.20
N TYR A 138 2.13 0.74 14.54
CA TYR A 138 2.97 1.93 14.61
C TYR A 138 2.99 2.53 16.02
N TYR A 139 1.87 2.49 16.75
CA TYR A 139 1.80 2.98 18.12
C TYR A 139 2.57 2.08 19.10
N TRP A 140 2.49 0.75 18.94
CA TRP A 140 3.34 -0.19 19.67
C TRP A 140 4.81 0.10 19.43
N LEU A 141 5.20 0.31 18.17
CA LEU A 141 6.59 0.62 17.82
C LEU A 141 7.05 1.93 18.48
N ARG A 142 6.16 2.92 18.59
CA ARG A 142 6.44 4.21 19.25
C ARG A 142 6.63 4.12 20.75
N GLN A 143 5.85 3.30 21.45
CA GLN A 143 5.80 3.27 22.92
C GLN A 143 6.68 2.17 23.53
N ASN A 144 6.97 1.09 22.78
CA ASN A 144 7.59 -0.11 23.31
C ASN A 144 9.01 -0.38 22.79
N THR A 145 9.55 0.50 21.94
CA THR A 145 10.93 0.39 21.43
C THR A 145 11.78 1.58 21.87
N ASP A 146 13.11 1.42 21.80
CA ASP A 146 14.05 2.53 22.05
C ASP A 146 13.84 3.68 21.05
N GLU A 147 14.05 4.93 21.48
CA GLU A 147 13.87 6.13 20.65
C GLU A 147 14.78 6.12 19.42
N HIS A 148 15.96 5.51 19.54
CA HIS A 148 16.94 5.39 18.46
C HIS A 148 16.85 4.07 17.68
N ALA A 149 15.80 3.25 17.92
CA ALA A 149 15.62 2.01 17.20
C ALA A 149 15.46 2.25 15.69
N ARG A 150 16.16 1.44 14.89
CA ARG A 150 16.11 1.50 13.42
C ARG A 150 15.20 0.42 12.86
N VAL A 151 14.26 0.85 12.03
CA VAL A 151 13.21 0.01 11.45
C VAL A 151 13.46 -0.15 9.96
N MET A 152 13.65 -1.39 9.51
CA MET A 152 13.71 -1.75 8.11
C MET A 152 12.31 -2.14 7.62
N SER A 153 11.85 -1.47 6.55
CA SER A 153 10.60 -1.76 5.86
C SER A 153 10.76 -1.50 4.37
N TRP A 154 9.76 -1.89 3.57
CA TRP A 154 9.70 -1.41 2.19
C TRP A 154 9.49 0.10 2.11
N TRP A 155 9.94 0.72 1.02
CA TRP A 155 10.01 2.18 0.87
C TRP A 155 8.65 2.88 0.89
N ASP A 156 7.59 2.20 0.47
CA ASP A 156 6.21 2.71 0.48
C ASP A 156 5.80 3.25 1.87
N TYR A 157 6.29 2.61 2.93
CA TYR A 157 5.86 2.83 4.32
C TYR A 157 6.76 3.80 5.09
N GLY A 158 7.88 4.24 4.52
CA GLY A 158 8.90 5.02 5.25
C GLY A 158 8.34 6.28 5.90
N TYR A 159 7.54 7.07 5.17
CA TYR A 159 6.90 8.27 5.73
C TYR A 159 5.85 7.96 6.81
N GLN A 160 5.12 6.85 6.69
CA GLN A 160 4.13 6.48 7.70
C GLN A 160 4.79 6.07 9.01
N ILE A 161 5.88 5.29 8.93
CA ILE A 161 6.64 4.86 10.11
C ILE A 161 7.30 6.09 10.76
N ALA A 162 7.97 6.94 9.99
CA ALA A 162 8.59 8.15 10.53
C ALA A 162 7.56 9.09 11.17
N GLY A 163 6.39 9.27 10.55
CA GLY A 163 5.35 10.17 11.06
C GLY A 163 4.56 9.62 12.25
N MET A 164 4.10 8.37 12.18
CA MET A 164 3.22 7.78 13.21
C MET A 164 4.00 7.08 14.32
N ALA A 165 4.96 6.24 13.95
CA ALA A 165 5.77 5.50 14.90
C ALA A 165 6.91 6.34 15.50
N ASN A 166 7.28 7.44 14.85
CA ASN A 166 8.37 8.32 15.27
C ASN A 166 9.67 7.52 15.53
N ARG A 167 10.10 6.76 14.51
CA ARG A 167 11.32 5.95 14.52
C ARG A 167 12.13 6.12 13.24
N THR A 168 13.42 5.87 13.34
CA THR A 168 14.36 5.97 12.22
C THR A 168 14.10 4.87 11.20
N THR A 169 13.80 5.25 9.97
CA THR A 169 13.63 4.35 8.82
C THR A 169 14.87 4.35 7.93
N LEU A 170 15.24 3.19 7.38
CA LEU A 170 16.40 3.09 6.48
C LEU A 170 16.11 3.63 5.07
N VAL A 171 14.90 3.40 4.57
CA VAL A 171 14.48 3.76 3.21
C VAL A 171 13.16 4.50 3.29
N ASP A 172 12.99 5.51 2.43
CA ASP A 172 11.83 6.38 2.37
C ASP A 172 11.16 6.40 0.98
N ASN A 173 10.01 7.09 0.91
CA ASN A 173 9.20 7.17 -0.30
C ASN A 173 9.72 8.23 -1.29
N ASN A 174 10.84 8.92 -1.00
CA ASN A 174 11.44 9.87 -1.93
C ASN A 174 12.35 9.20 -2.97
N THR A 175 12.80 7.98 -2.69
CA THR A 175 13.50 7.08 -3.64
C THR A 175 14.69 7.70 -4.39
N TRP A 176 15.43 8.62 -3.74
CA TRP A 176 16.57 9.31 -4.36
C TRP A 176 17.85 8.47 -4.47
N ASN A 177 17.99 7.40 -3.67
CA ASN A 177 19.14 6.49 -3.66
C ASN A 177 18.71 5.05 -3.94
N ASN A 178 18.74 4.65 -5.22
CA ASN A 178 18.30 3.34 -5.67
C ASN A 178 19.15 2.19 -5.10
N SER A 179 20.46 2.36 -4.97
CA SER A 179 21.34 1.31 -4.44
C SER A 179 21.00 0.98 -2.98
N HIS A 180 20.58 1.97 -2.18
CA HIS A 180 20.10 1.71 -0.81
C HIS A 180 18.79 0.90 -0.81
N ILE A 181 17.85 1.23 -1.70
CA ILE A 181 16.60 0.47 -1.86
C ILE A 181 16.92 -0.97 -2.30
N ALA A 182 17.88 -1.14 -3.20
CA ALA A 182 18.31 -2.45 -3.68
C ALA A 182 18.95 -3.30 -2.56
N LEU A 183 19.69 -2.71 -1.62
CA LEU A 183 20.20 -3.43 -0.44
C LEU A 183 19.06 -3.95 0.46
N VAL A 184 18.03 -3.13 0.70
CA VAL A 184 16.84 -3.57 1.44
C VAL A 184 16.08 -4.65 0.67
N GLY A 185 15.89 -4.47 -0.65
CA GLY A 185 15.28 -5.47 -1.52
C GLY A 185 16.05 -6.79 -1.49
N LYS A 186 17.38 -6.74 -1.52
CA LYS A 186 18.27 -7.89 -1.41
C LYS A 186 18.14 -8.57 -0.05
N ALA A 187 18.10 -7.83 1.05
CA ALA A 187 17.87 -8.40 2.38
C ALA A 187 16.51 -9.11 2.46
N MET A 188 15.43 -8.51 1.94
CA MET A 188 14.08 -9.08 1.98
C MET A 188 13.92 -10.33 1.12
N SER A 189 14.66 -10.44 0.02
CA SER A 189 14.55 -11.54 -0.96
C SER A 189 15.62 -12.64 -0.83
N SER A 190 16.64 -12.44 0.02
CA SER A 190 17.67 -13.44 0.31
C SER A 190 17.23 -14.46 1.37
N ASN A 191 18.06 -15.48 1.61
CA ASN A 191 17.90 -16.38 2.76
C ASN A 191 18.23 -15.66 4.09
N GLU A 192 17.86 -16.28 5.22
CA GLU A 192 18.01 -15.65 6.54
C GLU A 192 19.46 -15.28 6.90
N SER A 193 20.44 -16.11 6.52
CA SER A 193 21.85 -15.86 6.85
C SER A 193 22.42 -14.64 6.10
N ALA A 194 22.24 -14.58 4.78
CA ALA A 194 22.72 -13.45 3.97
C ALA A 194 21.96 -12.16 4.30
N ALA A 195 20.65 -12.26 4.54
CA ALA A 195 19.86 -11.12 4.97
C ALA A 195 20.30 -10.61 6.35
N TYR A 196 20.67 -11.50 7.28
CA TYR A 196 21.16 -11.11 8.60
C TYR A 196 22.48 -10.33 8.52
N GLU A 197 23.40 -10.73 7.65
CA GLU A 197 24.64 -9.97 7.40
C GLU A 197 24.34 -8.54 6.91
N ILE A 198 23.41 -8.39 5.97
CA ILE A 198 23.00 -7.08 5.46
C ILE A 198 22.33 -6.25 6.57
N MET A 199 21.36 -6.83 7.29
CA MET A 199 20.69 -6.18 8.42
C MET A 199 21.68 -5.71 9.49
N ARG A 200 22.72 -6.50 9.77
CA ARG A 200 23.79 -6.11 10.69
C ARG A 200 24.68 -5.00 10.14
N SER A 201 25.00 -5.02 8.85
CA SER A 201 25.81 -3.95 8.22
C SER A 201 25.10 -2.59 8.22
N LEU A 202 23.77 -2.60 8.20
CA LEU A 202 22.91 -1.43 8.27
C LEU A 202 22.41 -1.14 9.70
N ASP A 203 22.88 -1.93 10.67
CA ASP A 203 22.50 -1.90 12.08
C ASP A 203 20.96 -1.83 12.31
N VAL A 204 20.21 -2.71 11.67
CA VAL A 204 18.75 -2.81 11.83
C VAL A 204 18.40 -3.48 13.15
N ASP A 205 17.47 -2.88 13.90
CA ASP A 205 16.95 -3.45 15.15
C ASP A 205 15.62 -4.18 14.93
N TYR A 206 14.73 -3.59 14.12
CA TYR A 206 13.40 -4.12 13.84
C TYR A 206 13.14 -4.21 12.34
N VAL A 207 12.37 -5.21 11.93
CA VAL A 207 11.89 -5.40 10.57
C VAL A 207 10.37 -5.38 10.58
N LEU A 208 9.78 -4.50 9.80
CA LEU A 208 8.33 -4.38 9.67
C LEU A 208 7.92 -4.87 8.28
N ILE A 209 6.96 -5.80 8.25
CA ILE A 209 6.34 -6.30 7.03
C ILE A 209 4.82 -6.25 7.13
N ILE A 210 4.15 -6.11 5.99
CA ILE A 210 2.70 -6.19 5.88
C ILE A 210 2.28 -7.49 5.23
N PHE A 211 1.41 -8.22 5.94
CA PHE A 211 0.90 -9.53 5.57
C PHE A 211 -0.62 -9.50 5.46
N GLY A 212 -1.16 -9.66 4.24
CA GLY A 212 -2.59 -9.55 3.99
C GLY A 212 -3.36 -10.87 4.05
N GLY A 213 -2.69 -12.00 4.33
CA GLY A 213 -3.23 -13.33 4.05
C GLY A 213 -4.43 -13.77 4.91
N VAL A 214 -4.62 -13.17 6.09
CA VAL A 214 -5.76 -13.45 6.97
C VAL A 214 -7.05 -12.80 6.50
N ILE A 215 -6.99 -11.51 6.15
CA ILE A 215 -8.17 -10.72 5.78
C ILE A 215 -8.39 -10.60 4.27
N GLY A 216 -7.42 -11.01 3.45
CA GLY A 216 -7.50 -10.84 2.00
C GLY A 216 -7.04 -9.45 1.52
N TYR A 217 -6.11 -8.80 2.22
CA TYR A 217 -5.59 -7.50 1.80
C TYR A 217 -4.58 -7.62 0.65
N SER A 218 -4.93 -7.10 -0.53
CA SER A 218 -4.13 -7.23 -1.75
C SER A 218 -2.84 -6.40 -1.76
N GLY A 219 -2.76 -5.34 -0.95
CA GLY A 219 -1.62 -4.43 -0.89
C GLY A 219 -0.47 -4.90 0.00
N ASP A 220 -0.32 -6.21 0.20
CA ASP A 220 0.69 -6.78 1.08
C ASP A 220 2.08 -6.93 0.41
N ASP A 221 3.10 -7.20 1.22
CA ASP A 221 4.48 -7.21 0.73
C ASP A 221 4.81 -8.43 -0.14
N ILE A 222 4.04 -9.51 -0.04
CA ILE A 222 4.22 -10.69 -0.90
C ILE A 222 3.76 -10.39 -2.34
N ASN A 223 2.70 -9.59 -2.56
CA ASN A 223 2.30 -9.18 -3.92
C ASN A 223 3.29 -8.17 -4.53
N LYS A 224 3.95 -7.38 -3.69
CA LYS A 224 5.01 -6.45 -4.11
C LYS A 224 6.40 -7.09 -4.19
N PHE A 225 6.55 -8.33 -3.72
CA PHE A 225 7.83 -9.01 -3.57
C PHE A 225 8.66 -9.04 -4.85
N LEU A 226 8.01 -9.29 -6.00
CA LEU A 226 8.71 -9.38 -7.28
C LEU A 226 9.35 -8.04 -7.71
N TRP A 227 8.79 -6.91 -7.28
CA TRP A 227 9.43 -5.60 -7.45
C TRP A 227 10.70 -5.48 -6.61
N MET A 228 10.69 -6.02 -5.38
CA MET A 228 11.88 -6.06 -4.52
C MET A 228 13.00 -6.86 -5.18
N VAL A 229 12.66 -8.02 -5.76
CA VAL A 229 13.60 -8.88 -6.49
C VAL A 229 14.17 -8.16 -7.71
N ARG A 230 13.34 -7.53 -8.55
CA ARG A 230 13.80 -6.81 -9.75
C ARG A 230 14.73 -5.64 -9.44
N ILE A 231 14.41 -4.86 -8.40
CA ILE A 231 15.26 -3.74 -7.98
C ILE A 231 16.60 -4.27 -7.42
N ALA A 232 16.56 -5.36 -6.65
CA ALA A 232 17.78 -5.99 -6.13
C ALA A 232 18.64 -6.62 -7.24
N GLU A 233 18.03 -7.30 -8.22
CA GLU A 233 18.72 -7.88 -9.38
C GLU A 233 19.38 -6.82 -10.26
N GLY A 234 18.75 -5.64 -10.41
CA GLY A 234 19.30 -4.53 -11.18
C GLY A 234 20.68 -4.05 -10.68
N GLU A 235 20.89 -4.01 -9.37
CA GLU A 235 22.16 -3.60 -8.75
C GLU A 235 23.08 -4.79 -8.39
N HIS A 236 22.49 -5.95 -8.06
CA HIS A 236 23.19 -7.15 -7.60
C HIS A 236 22.82 -8.42 -8.40
N PRO A 237 23.09 -8.45 -9.72
CA PRO A 237 22.63 -9.53 -10.61
C PRO A 237 23.30 -10.89 -10.35
N LYS A 238 24.42 -10.90 -9.62
CA LYS A 238 25.16 -12.13 -9.27
C LYS A 238 24.54 -12.88 -8.09
N ASP A 239 23.82 -12.16 -7.23
CA ASP A 239 23.31 -12.69 -5.96
C ASP A 239 21.84 -13.05 -6.05
N ILE A 240 21.06 -12.26 -6.80
CA ILE A 240 19.61 -12.42 -6.95
C ILE A 240 19.25 -12.48 -8.42
N ARG A 241 18.38 -13.43 -8.76
CA ARG A 241 17.84 -13.63 -10.11
C ARG A 241 16.34 -13.84 -10.04
N GLU A 242 15.56 -13.08 -10.81
CA GLU A 242 14.10 -13.18 -10.81
C GLU A 242 13.61 -14.60 -11.16
N SER A 243 14.29 -15.26 -12.10
CA SER A 243 13.96 -16.61 -12.56
C SER A 243 13.91 -17.64 -11.44
N ASP A 244 14.70 -17.46 -10.39
CA ASP A 244 14.87 -18.46 -9.32
C ASP A 244 13.66 -18.51 -8.37
N TYR A 245 12.80 -17.48 -8.38
CA TYR A 245 11.58 -17.44 -7.55
C TYR A 245 10.35 -18.02 -8.25
N PHE A 246 10.44 -18.34 -9.53
CA PHE A 246 9.36 -18.96 -10.29
C PHE A 246 9.44 -20.49 -10.25
N THR A 247 8.31 -21.15 -10.48
CA THR A 247 8.28 -22.58 -10.75
C THR A 247 8.93 -22.91 -12.10
N PRO A 248 9.26 -24.18 -12.39
CA PRO A 248 9.73 -24.58 -13.73
C PRO A 248 8.75 -24.24 -14.86
N GLN A 249 7.46 -24.04 -14.57
CA GLN A 249 6.46 -23.58 -15.53
C GLN A 249 6.41 -22.05 -15.70
N GLY A 250 7.17 -21.29 -14.91
CA GLY A 250 7.16 -19.83 -14.91
C GLY A 250 6.06 -19.20 -14.06
N GLU A 251 5.44 -19.95 -13.14
CA GLU A 251 4.37 -19.46 -12.27
C GLU A 251 4.95 -18.96 -10.93
N PHE A 252 4.39 -17.88 -10.36
CA PHE A 252 4.73 -17.43 -9.01
C PHE A 252 3.73 -18.01 -8.01
N ARG A 253 4.17 -18.99 -7.21
CA ARG A 253 3.30 -19.77 -6.31
C ARG A 253 3.88 -19.86 -4.91
N VAL A 254 3.00 -19.75 -3.92
CA VAL A 254 3.32 -19.80 -2.47
C VAL A 254 3.03 -21.16 -1.83
N ASP A 255 2.45 -22.08 -2.60
CA ASP A 255 2.12 -23.43 -2.18
C ASP A 255 3.31 -24.38 -2.28
N LYS A 256 3.06 -25.68 -2.10
CA LYS A 256 4.11 -26.72 -2.15
C LYS A 256 4.80 -26.82 -3.51
N ALA A 257 4.18 -26.33 -4.58
CA ALA A 257 4.76 -26.31 -5.92
C ALA A 257 5.63 -25.07 -6.17
N GLY A 258 5.61 -24.09 -5.25
CA GLY A 258 6.45 -22.91 -5.30
C GLY A 258 7.95 -23.24 -5.31
N SER A 259 8.76 -22.30 -5.81
CA SER A 259 10.21 -22.48 -5.86
C SER A 259 10.80 -22.66 -4.45
N PRO A 260 11.72 -23.61 -4.24
CA PRO A 260 12.41 -23.76 -2.96
C PRO A 260 13.19 -22.50 -2.56
N THR A 261 13.60 -21.66 -3.52
CA THR A 261 14.23 -20.36 -3.25
C THR A 261 13.25 -19.39 -2.61
N LEU A 262 12.00 -19.34 -3.12
CA LEU A 262 10.93 -18.53 -2.55
C LEU A 262 10.53 -19.03 -1.15
N LEU A 263 10.31 -20.34 -1.00
CA LEU A 263 9.88 -20.92 0.30
C LEU A 263 10.94 -20.76 1.41
N ASN A 264 12.21 -20.51 1.05
CA ASN A 264 13.31 -20.25 1.98
C ASN A 264 13.73 -18.77 2.07
N CYS A 265 13.08 -17.87 1.32
CA CYS A 265 13.41 -16.45 1.36
C CYS A 265 12.95 -15.81 2.67
N LEU A 266 13.62 -14.74 3.08
CA LEU A 266 13.34 -14.06 4.34
C LEU A 266 11.89 -13.53 4.36
N MET A 267 11.45 -12.87 3.29
CA MET A 267 10.09 -12.33 3.18
C MET A 267 9.01 -13.41 3.36
N TYR A 268 9.16 -14.57 2.72
CA TYR A 268 8.24 -15.70 2.87
C TYR A 268 8.21 -16.20 4.32
N LYS A 269 9.40 -16.41 4.90
CA LYS A 269 9.53 -16.87 6.29
C LYS A 269 8.89 -15.88 7.28
N MET A 270 9.13 -14.58 7.11
CA MET A 270 8.56 -13.51 7.94
C MET A 270 7.04 -13.39 7.77
N SER A 271 6.53 -13.47 6.56
CA SER A 271 5.09 -13.33 6.33
C SER A 271 4.30 -14.51 6.88
N TYR A 272 4.79 -15.74 6.68
CA TYR A 272 4.07 -16.98 7.02
C TYR A 272 4.50 -17.63 8.34
N TYR A 273 5.30 -16.97 9.18
CA TYR A 273 5.69 -17.52 10.48
C TYR A 273 4.45 -17.86 11.34
N ARG A 274 4.37 -19.13 11.78
CA ARG A 274 3.23 -19.71 12.53
C ARG A 274 1.87 -19.64 11.82
N PHE A 275 1.81 -19.24 10.56
CA PHE A 275 0.57 -19.19 9.79
C PHE A 275 0.06 -20.59 9.42
N GLY A 276 0.94 -21.59 9.35
CA GLY A 276 0.56 -22.98 9.09
C GLY A 276 -0.31 -23.63 10.17
N GLU A 277 -0.32 -23.08 11.39
CA GLU A 277 -1.16 -23.53 12.51
C GLU A 277 -2.53 -22.80 12.53
N MET A 278 -2.65 -21.70 11.80
CA MET A 278 -3.83 -20.84 11.78
C MET A 278 -4.89 -21.41 10.85
N GLN A 279 -6.06 -21.76 11.40
CA GLN A 279 -7.23 -22.17 10.62
C GLN A 279 -8.32 -21.11 10.76
N LEU A 280 -8.62 -20.42 9.64
CA LEU A 280 -9.58 -19.32 9.61
C LEU A 280 -11.02 -19.85 9.56
N ASP A 281 -11.32 -20.66 8.55
CA ASP A 281 -12.64 -21.25 8.38
C ASP A 281 -12.59 -22.75 8.66
N PHE A 282 -13.68 -23.28 9.24
CA PHE A 282 -13.82 -24.71 9.52
C PHE A 282 -13.67 -25.58 8.26
N ARG A 283 -14.02 -25.02 7.08
CA ARG A 283 -13.96 -25.71 5.79
C ARG A 283 -12.63 -25.54 5.06
N THR A 284 -11.81 -24.56 5.44
CA THR A 284 -10.50 -24.33 4.81
C THR A 284 -9.42 -25.11 5.54
N PRO A 285 -8.42 -25.65 4.82
CA PRO A 285 -7.23 -26.21 5.45
C PRO A 285 -6.51 -25.18 6.35
N PRO A 286 -5.75 -25.62 7.36
CA PRO A 286 -4.91 -24.71 8.14
C PRO A 286 -3.78 -24.13 7.25
N GLY A 287 -3.43 -22.87 7.46
CA GLY A 287 -2.44 -22.16 6.64
C GLY A 287 -2.93 -21.83 5.22
N PHE A 288 -4.20 -21.46 5.08
CA PHE A 288 -4.77 -21.04 3.81
C PHE A 288 -4.67 -19.51 3.65
N ASP A 289 -3.99 -19.04 2.61
CA ASP A 289 -3.85 -17.62 2.31
C ASP A 289 -5.04 -17.12 1.46
N ARG A 290 -5.85 -16.21 2.02
CA ARG A 290 -7.03 -15.66 1.34
C ARG A 290 -6.72 -14.73 0.17
N THR A 291 -5.53 -14.11 0.15
CA THR A 291 -5.16 -13.20 -0.95
C THR A 291 -4.78 -13.96 -2.22
N ARG A 292 -4.07 -15.09 -2.07
CA ARG A 292 -3.66 -15.95 -3.20
C ARG A 292 -4.56 -17.16 -3.43
N ASN A 293 -5.51 -17.41 -2.54
CA ASN A 293 -6.37 -18.60 -2.56
C ASN A 293 -5.58 -19.92 -2.66
N ALA A 294 -4.52 -20.04 -1.85
CA ALA A 294 -3.62 -21.18 -1.88
C ALA A 294 -3.24 -21.63 -0.45
N GLU A 295 -3.06 -22.95 -0.27
CA GLU A 295 -2.47 -23.51 0.95
C GLU A 295 -0.96 -23.31 0.91
N ILE A 296 -0.37 -22.80 2.00
CA ILE A 296 1.07 -22.54 2.06
C ILE A 296 1.90 -23.83 1.91
N GLY A 297 3.04 -23.72 1.23
CA GLY A 297 3.95 -24.84 1.03
C GLY A 297 4.67 -25.29 2.29
N ASN A 298 5.26 -24.33 3.03
CA ASN A 298 6.01 -24.61 4.25
C ASN A 298 5.27 -24.11 5.49
N LYS A 299 4.80 -25.04 6.33
CA LYS A 299 4.03 -24.73 7.54
C LYS A 299 4.89 -24.48 8.78
N ASP A 300 6.01 -25.18 8.87
CA ASP A 300 6.87 -25.19 10.07
C ASP A 300 8.09 -24.32 9.87
N ILE A 301 7.89 -23.00 9.97
CA ILE A 301 8.98 -22.02 9.82
C ILE A 301 9.58 -21.71 11.19
N LYS A 302 10.91 -21.75 11.28
CA LYS A 302 11.68 -21.34 12.47
C LYS A 302 12.75 -20.33 12.08
N PHE A 303 12.96 -19.36 12.96
CA PHE A 303 14.02 -18.37 12.84
C PHE A 303 15.21 -18.72 13.72
N LYS A 304 16.39 -18.41 13.22
CA LYS A 304 17.65 -18.46 13.95
C LYS A 304 18.02 -17.07 14.46
N HIS A 305 17.97 -16.07 13.59
CA HIS A 305 18.46 -14.71 13.80
C HIS A 305 17.36 -13.68 14.03
N LEU A 306 16.10 -14.04 13.81
CA LEU A 306 14.93 -13.20 14.10
C LEU A 306 14.09 -13.77 15.26
N GLU A 307 13.32 -12.90 15.89
CA GLU A 307 12.21 -13.24 16.76
C GLU A 307 11.00 -12.36 16.47
N GLU A 308 9.80 -12.91 16.60
CA GLU A 308 8.55 -12.15 16.49
C GLU A 308 8.42 -11.25 17.71
N ALA A 309 8.32 -9.94 17.49
CA ALA A 309 8.21 -8.94 18.55
C ALA A 309 6.77 -8.46 18.74
N PHE A 310 6.05 -8.26 17.63
CA PHE A 310 4.65 -7.86 17.62
C PHE A 310 3.96 -8.34 16.34
N THR A 311 2.70 -8.74 16.45
CA THR A 311 1.81 -9.03 15.33
C THR A 311 0.44 -8.45 15.67
N SER A 312 -0.13 -7.66 14.74
CA SER A 312 -1.41 -6.97 14.97
C SER A 312 -2.60 -7.93 15.10
N GLU A 313 -3.75 -7.44 15.54
CA GLU A 313 -4.96 -8.24 15.77
C GLU A 313 -5.32 -9.13 14.57
N HIS A 314 -5.36 -8.57 13.37
CA HIS A 314 -5.72 -9.28 12.14
C HIS A 314 -4.51 -9.78 11.35
N TRP A 315 -3.33 -9.80 11.99
CA TRP A 315 -2.04 -10.19 11.41
C TRP A 315 -1.65 -9.37 10.18
N LEU A 316 -2.16 -8.15 10.06
CA LEU A 316 -1.91 -7.26 8.93
C LEU A 316 -0.48 -6.72 8.97
N VAL A 317 -0.01 -6.31 10.15
CA VAL A 317 1.34 -5.81 10.34
C VAL A 317 2.09 -6.75 11.27
N ARG A 318 3.30 -7.16 10.88
CA ARG A 318 4.18 -8.01 11.68
C ARG A 318 5.52 -7.32 11.86
N ILE A 319 5.98 -7.29 13.10
CA ILE A 319 7.23 -6.65 13.50
C ILE A 319 8.14 -7.73 14.10
N TYR A 320 9.30 -7.92 13.49
CA TYR A 320 10.33 -8.83 13.93
C TYR A 320 11.48 -8.05 14.54
N LYS A 321 12.09 -8.61 15.57
CA LYS A 321 13.32 -8.07 16.17
C LYS A 321 14.51 -8.87 15.68
N VAL A 322 15.57 -8.16 15.31
CA VAL A 322 16.85 -8.75 14.91
C VAL A 322 17.62 -9.13 16.18
N LYS A 323 17.98 -10.41 16.30
CA LYS A 323 18.73 -10.89 17.46
C LYS A 323 20.17 -10.42 17.40
N GLN A 324 20.77 -10.27 18.58
CA GLN A 324 22.21 -10.11 18.71
C GLN A 324 22.94 -11.39 18.28
N LEU A 325 24.25 -11.27 18.05
CA LEU A 325 25.10 -12.41 17.72
C LEU A 325 24.98 -13.51 18.76
N ASP A 326 25.11 -14.75 18.29
CA ASP A 326 25.13 -15.91 19.19
C ASP A 326 26.26 -15.73 20.22
N ASN A 327 25.92 -15.92 21.50
CA ASN A 327 26.87 -15.71 22.60
C ASN A 327 28.14 -16.58 22.47
N ARG A 328 28.06 -17.69 21.73
CA ARG A 328 29.21 -18.54 21.39
C ARG A 328 28.90 -19.34 20.13
N GLU A 329 29.93 -19.62 19.35
CA GLU A 329 29.85 -20.55 18.24
C GLU A 329 29.61 -21.98 18.73
N THR A 330 28.79 -22.73 18.01
CA THR A 330 28.51 -24.14 18.28
C THR A 330 29.10 -25.00 17.17
N LEU A 331 29.48 -26.23 17.50
CA LEU A 331 29.89 -27.20 16.49
C LEU A 331 28.69 -27.55 15.58
N ASP A 332 28.86 -27.42 14.27
CA ASP A 332 27.85 -27.81 13.27
C ASP A 332 27.56 -29.32 13.30
N HIS A 333 28.57 -30.09 13.69
CA HIS A 333 28.47 -31.53 13.79
C HIS A 333 28.48 -31.99 15.25
N LYS A 334 27.86 -33.15 15.49
CA LYS A 334 27.97 -33.82 16.79
C LYS A 334 29.45 -34.13 17.08
N PRO A 335 29.87 -34.12 18.35
CA PRO A 335 31.21 -34.55 18.72
C PRO A 335 31.51 -35.96 18.18
N ARG A 336 32.77 -36.19 17.80
CA ARG A 336 33.21 -37.45 17.18
C ARG A 336 32.82 -38.66 18.03
N VAL A 337 32.18 -39.64 17.40
CA VAL A 337 31.87 -40.94 18.00
C VAL A 337 32.44 -42.02 17.10
N THR A 338 33.22 -42.93 17.66
CA THR A 338 33.84 -44.06 16.95
C THR A 338 33.20 -45.38 17.38
N ASN A 339 33.19 -46.38 16.49
CA ASN A 339 32.64 -47.71 16.78
C ASN A 339 33.65 -48.69 17.43
N ILE A 340 34.84 -48.22 17.83
CA ILE A 340 35.86 -49.05 18.49
C ILE A 340 35.35 -49.56 19.85
N VAL A 341 34.57 -48.74 20.56
CA VAL A 341 33.95 -49.10 21.84
C VAL A 341 32.45 -48.80 21.76
N PRO A 342 31.56 -49.74 22.15
CA PRO A 342 30.13 -49.52 22.10
C PRO A 342 29.71 -48.36 23.01
N LYS A 343 29.02 -47.37 22.44
CA LYS A 343 28.52 -46.20 23.17
C LYS A 343 27.28 -46.57 23.98
N GLN A 344 27.46 -46.93 25.25
CA GLN A 344 26.35 -47.09 26.19
C GLN A 344 25.78 -45.72 26.59
N LYS A 345 24.71 -45.27 25.90
CA LYS A 345 24.01 -44.02 26.23
C LYS A 345 23.27 -44.18 27.55
N TYR A 346 23.66 -43.37 28.55
CA TYR A 346 22.99 -43.36 29.85
C TYR A 346 21.55 -42.87 29.72
N LEU A 347 20.60 -43.63 30.28
CA LEU A 347 19.20 -43.22 30.38
C LEU A 347 18.95 -42.48 31.69
N SER A 348 18.42 -41.26 31.59
CA SER A 348 18.12 -40.43 32.74
C SER A 348 17.10 -41.11 33.66
N LYS A 349 17.45 -41.31 34.93
CA LYS A 349 16.51 -41.73 36.00
C LYS A 349 15.98 -40.53 36.80
N LYS A 350 16.07 -39.32 36.23
CA LYS A 350 15.62 -38.08 36.87
C LYS A 350 14.10 -37.96 36.70
N THR A 351 13.40 -37.72 37.80
CA THR A 351 11.96 -37.41 37.81
C THR A 351 11.73 -36.09 38.56
N SER A 352 10.52 -35.53 38.51
CA SER A 352 10.16 -34.32 39.26
C SER A 352 10.48 -34.45 40.76
N LYS A 353 10.24 -35.64 41.33
CA LYS A 353 10.55 -36.00 42.72
C LYS A 353 12.02 -36.39 42.93
N ARG A 354 12.66 -37.08 41.97
CA ARG A 354 14.04 -37.54 42.08
C ARG A 354 14.96 -36.73 41.18
N LYS A 355 15.50 -35.64 41.72
CA LYS A 355 16.43 -34.73 41.02
C LYS A 355 17.92 -35.13 41.17
N ARG A 356 18.23 -36.40 41.41
CA ARG A 356 19.60 -36.89 41.63
C ARG A 356 20.26 -37.38 40.35
N GLY A 357 21.44 -36.84 40.03
CA GLY A 357 22.26 -37.26 38.89
C GLY A 357 22.99 -38.60 39.09
N TYR A 358 23.66 -39.05 38.03
CA TYR A 358 24.46 -40.26 38.00
C TYR A 358 25.92 -39.92 37.68
N ILE A 359 26.84 -40.58 38.38
CA ILE A 359 28.29 -40.46 38.20
C ILE A 359 28.80 -41.89 38.07
N LYS A 360 29.58 -42.18 37.02
CA LYS A 360 30.09 -43.54 36.74
C LYS A 360 31.02 -44.02 37.87
N ASN A 361 32.04 -43.24 38.21
CA ASN A 361 33.02 -43.57 39.25
C ASN A 361 32.66 -42.92 40.58
N LYS A 362 31.46 -43.19 41.11
CA LYS A 362 31.06 -42.68 42.43
C LYS A 362 31.45 -43.65 43.54
N LEU A 363 32.21 -43.19 44.52
CA LEU A 363 32.50 -43.96 45.74
C LEU A 363 31.20 -44.28 46.51
N ILE A 364 31.00 -45.55 46.82
CA ILE A 364 29.81 -46.03 47.54
C ILE A 364 30.06 -45.87 49.04
N LEU A 365 29.29 -45.00 49.69
CA LEU A 365 29.26 -44.88 51.14
C LEU A 365 28.64 -46.14 51.76
N LYS A 366 29.48 -47.07 52.24
CA LYS A 366 29.05 -48.14 53.15
C LYS A 366 28.97 -47.57 54.57
N LYS A 367 27.77 -47.32 55.08
CA LYS A 367 27.58 -47.00 56.50
C LYS A 367 27.95 -48.23 57.34
N GLY A 368 28.89 -48.08 58.28
CA GLY A 368 29.26 -49.16 59.20
C GLY A 368 28.07 -49.59 60.07
N LYS A 369 27.91 -50.90 60.28
CA LYS A 369 26.97 -51.43 61.28
C LYS A 369 27.56 -51.17 62.67
N ARG A 370 26.82 -50.46 63.53
CA ARG A 370 27.17 -50.31 64.95
C ARG A 370 27.08 -51.72 65.58
N PRO A 371 28.14 -52.24 66.22
CA PRO A 371 28.06 -53.54 66.89
C PRO A 371 27.01 -53.46 68.00
N ASN A 372 26.10 -54.44 68.04
CA ASN A 372 25.17 -54.58 69.16
C ASN A 372 26.00 -54.78 70.43
N ARG A 373 25.88 -53.85 71.37
CA ARG A 373 26.38 -54.02 72.73
C ARG A 373 25.68 -55.26 73.28
N LYS A 374 26.40 -56.38 73.45
CA LYS A 374 25.93 -57.47 74.30
C LYS A 374 25.82 -56.87 75.71
N THR A 375 24.60 -56.77 76.21
CA THR A 375 24.34 -56.60 77.65
C THR A 375 24.91 -57.84 78.33
N VAL A 376 25.93 -57.63 79.15
CA VAL A 376 26.52 -58.63 80.05
C VAL A 376 25.53 -58.92 81.17
#